data_AF-A0A927EX11-F1
#
_entry.id   AF-A0A927EX11-F1
#
_cell.length_a   1.000
_cell.length_b   1.000
_cell.length_c   1.000
_cell.angle_alpha   90.00
_cell.angle_beta   90.00
_cell.angle_gamma   90.00
#
_symmetry.space_group_name_H-M   'P 1'
#
loop_
_entity.id
_entity.type
_entity.pdbx_description
1 polymer ?
#
loop_
_entity_poly.entity_id
_entity_poly.type
_entity_poly.pdbx_seq_one_letter_code
_entity_poly.pdbx_strand_id
1 'polypeptide(L)'
;MTHADADTPTAGPSDRPGLTPHRPRRRTVIAAAATTAALASPLVAGTAARAAGGGPAFHHGVASGDPLPDGALLWTRVTPEPGADPGSGRGGALDVAWEVATDAGFTDVVARGTVRAAAASDHTVKADVRGLRPATAYHYRFTADGVTSPTGRTRTAPADDAAPDHLRLGVVSCSNWEAGYFSAYRHLAGRGDLHAVLHLGDYLYEYPTGGYGTRGRTVRPHTPAHEITTLADYRARHGQYKTDADLRALHAAHPVVAIWDDHEFANNAWSGGAENHTPGAEGAWAERMAAAKQAYFEWMPVRPSVAGTTYRRLRFGTLADLHLLDLRSFRDEQAGVGEGEVDDPARTVTGRAQLDWLKAGLDASTSRWRLVGTSVMISPLAFGSVPAYLLRPLARLLGLPAEGLALNTDQWDGYTDDRRELLTHLRNRGIDNTVFLTGDIHMAWANDVPVEAATYPLSPTAATEFVVTSVTSDNIDDILRVPEGWASPAASGALRAANRHARWIDTDAHGYGVLDVTAERAQMDYHRISDKTDPDATTHPVRSYRTRSGTQRLERAERPVR
;
A
#
# COMPACT_ATOMS: atom_id res chain seq x y z
N MET A 1 55.59 21.83 -37.47
CA MET A 1 56.61 22.52 -38.28
C MET A 1 55.96 22.88 -39.60
N THR A 2 55.87 24.11 -40.09
CA THR A 2 56.31 25.45 -39.66
C THR A 2 55.88 26.38 -40.81
N HIS A 3 55.36 27.57 -40.49
CA HIS A 3 55.61 28.90 -41.14
C HIS A 3 55.56 29.05 -42.68
N ALA A 4 55.19 30.17 -43.30
CA ALA A 4 54.92 31.57 -42.96
C ALA A 4 54.38 32.21 -44.28
N ASP A 5 53.36 33.06 -44.26
CA ASP A 5 53.41 34.54 -44.21
C ASP A 5 54.25 35.25 -45.31
N ALA A 6 53.57 36.11 -46.08
CA ALA A 6 53.85 37.56 -46.22
C ALA A 6 52.89 38.17 -47.30
N ASP A 7 52.00 39.13 -47.01
CA ASP A 7 52.20 40.59 -46.79
C ASP A 7 52.61 41.35 -48.08
N THR A 8 52.10 42.52 -48.51
CA THR A 8 51.25 43.66 -48.03
C THR A 8 51.07 44.63 -49.26
N PRO A 9 50.75 45.98 -49.24
CA PRO A 9 49.98 46.86 -48.33
C PRO A 9 49.12 48.03 -48.97
N THR A 10 48.35 48.71 -48.08
CA THR A 10 48.05 50.19 -47.94
C THR A 10 47.07 50.92 -48.87
N ALA A 11 46.20 51.86 -48.43
CA ALA A 11 46.32 52.92 -47.38
C ALA A 11 44.98 53.34 -46.68
N GLY A 12 45.07 53.95 -45.47
CA GLY A 12 43.96 54.49 -44.62
C GLY A 12 43.73 56.03 -44.73
N PRO A 13 43.34 56.81 -43.67
CA PRO A 13 42.68 56.50 -42.37
C PRO A 13 41.61 57.56 -41.88
N SER A 14 41.20 57.43 -40.59
CA SER A 14 40.41 58.33 -39.66
C SER A 14 38.87 58.15 -39.65
N ASP A 15 38.13 58.09 -38.53
CA ASP A 15 38.37 58.21 -37.08
C ASP A 15 37.19 57.54 -36.30
N ARG A 16 37.41 57.12 -35.03
CA ARG A 16 36.43 56.52 -34.07
C ARG A 16 36.12 57.52 -32.93
N PRO A 17 35.00 57.46 -32.16
CA PRO A 17 34.61 56.38 -31.19
C PRO A 17 33.08 56.15 -31.10
N GLY A 18 32.42 55.25 -30.34
CA GLY A 18 32.72 54.26 -29.32
C GLY A 18 31.45 53.92 -28.48
N LEU A 19 31.08 52.63 -28.43
CA LEU A 19 30.51 51.80 -27.33
C LEU A 19 29.13 52.03 -26.62
N THR A 20 28.34 50.94 -26.71
CA THR A 20 27.54 50.17 -25.70
C THR A 20 26.08 50.50 -25.31
N PRO A 21 25.29 49.46 -24.93
CA PRO A 21 23.83 49.40 -25.13
C PRO A 21 22.99 49.56 -23.84
N HIS A 22 21.68 49.82 -23.99
CA HIS A 22 20.74 49.85 -22.86
C HIS A 22 19.38 49.19 -23.16
N ARG A 23 18.95 48.38 -22.20
CA ARG A 23 17.62 47.74 -22.05
C ARG A 23 16.49 48.79 -21.94
N PRO A 24 15.22 48.37 -22.05
CA PRO A 24 14.21 48.97 -21.17
C PRO A 24 13.29 47.97 -20.45
N ARG A 25 12.92 48.39 -19.23
CA ARG A 25 11.93 47.81 -18.31
C ARG A 25 10.59 48.59 -18.41
N ARG A 26 9.48 47.85 -18.20
CA ARG A 26 8.11 48.21 -17.69
C ARG A 26 7.75 49.70 -17.52
N ARG A 27 6.55 50.13 -18.00
CA ARG A 27 5.30 50.32 -17.21
C ARG A 27 4.10 50.98 -17.98
N THR A 28 2.92 50.31 -17.90
CA THR A 28 1.50 50.83 -17.74
C THR A 28 0.82 51.63 -18.90
N VAL A 29 -0.49 51.54 -19.28
CA VAL A 29 -1.80 51.08 -18.74
C VAL A 29 -2.84 50.79 -19.88
N ILE A 30 -3.45 49.58 -19.90
CA ILE A 30 -4.88 49.14 -19.94
C ILE A 30 -5.96 49.74 -20.91
N ALA A 31 -6.78 48.79 -21.46
CA ALA A 31 -8.23 48.75 -21.80
C ALA A 31 -8.53 48.52 -23.30
N ALA A 32 -9.40 47.63 -23.82
CA ALA A 32 -10.36 46.62 -23.32
C ALA A 32 -10.72 45.70 -24.54
N ALA A 33 -10.76 44.37 -24.45
CA ALA A 33 -11.89 43.44 -24.16
C ALA A 33 -12.74 42.95 -25.38
N ALA A 34 -12.72 41.63 -25.64
CA ALA A 34 -13.81 40.77 -26.17
C ALA A 34 -13.29 39.30 -26.29
N THR A 35 -13.44 38.45 -25.27
CA THR A 35 -14.48 37.40 -25.07
C THR A 35 -14.31 36.10 -25.88
N THR A 36 -13.70 35.09 -25.25
CA THR A 36 -14.02 33.67 -25.45
C THR A 36 -14.06 32.98 -24.09
N ALA A 37 -15.24 32.45 -23.74
CA ALA A 37 -15.51 31.79 -22.48
C ALA A 37 -14.97 30.35 -22.51
N ALA A 38 -14.00 30.05 -21.65
CA ALA A 38 -13.69 28.70 -21.21
C ALA A 38 -14.19 28.56 -19.77
N LEU A 39 -15.03 27.57 -19.53
CA LEU A 39 -15.52 27.19 -18.21
C LEU A 39 -14.35 26.63 -17.38
N ALA A 40 -13.70 27.51 -16.61
CA ALA A 40 -12.80 27.12 -15.53
C ALA A 40 -13.63 27.00 -14.24
N SER A 41 -13.78 25.77 -13.73
CA SER A 41 -14.19 25.55 -12.35
C SER A 41 -13.16 26.24 -11.44
N PRO A 42 -13.57 27.08 -10.48
CA PRO A 42 -12.61 27.63 -9.54
C PRO A 42 -12.15 26.50 -8.62
N LEU A 43 -10.88 26.12 -8.75
CA LEU A 43 -10.12 25.55 -7.65
C LEU A 43 -10.15 26.58 -6.52
N VAL A 44 -11.08 26.42 -5.60
CA VAL A 44 -11.03 27.09 -4.30
C VAL A 44 -9.88 26.43 -3.54
N ALA A 45 -8.66 26.91 -3.79
CA ALA A 45 -7.56 26.75 -2.86
C ALA A 45 -7.91 27.59 -1.63
N GLY A 46 -8.76 27.02 -0.76
CA GLY A 46 -9.02 27.57 0.55
C GLY A 46 -7.75 27.46 1.36
N THR A 47 -6.98 28.54 1.42
CA THR A 47 -6.09 28.78 2.56
C THR A 47 -6.99 28.84 3.78
N ALA A 48 -7.06 27.75 4.53
CA ALA A 48 -7.68 27.75 5.84
C ALA A 48 -6.87 28.74 6.70
N ALA A 49 -7.36 29.98 6.77
CA ALA A 49 -6.97 30.89 7.81
C ALA A 49 -7.22 30.15 9.12
N ARG A 50 -6.14 29.88 9.87
CA ARG A 50 -6.24 29.44 11.25
C ARG A 50 -6.98 30.54 12.01
N ALA A 51 -8.31 30.44 12.08
CA ALA A 51 -9.06 31.16 13.08
C ALA A 51 -8.51 30.69 14.42
N ALA A 52 -7.97 31.62 15.20
CA ALA A 52 -7.55 31.43 16.58
C ALA A 52 -8.78 31.27 17.50
N GLY A 53 -9.75 30.46 17.10
CA GLY A 53 -10.87 30.02 17.93
C GLY A 53 -10.55 28.62 18.44
N GLY A 54 -10.53 28.45 19.77
CA GLY A 54 -10.23 27.17 20.43
C GLY A 54 -11.33 26.11 20.29
N GLY A 55 -11.99 26.02 19.14
CA GLY A 55 -12.99 24.99 18.82
C GLY A 55 -12.38 23.75 18.15
N PRO A 56 -13.19 22.71 17.91
CA PRO A 56 -12.70 21.45 17.37
C PRO A 56 -12.18 21.55 15.93
N ALA A 57 -11.25 20.66 15.55
CA ALA A 57 -10.67 20.63 14.20
C ALA A 57 -10.40 19.21 13.68
N PHE A 58 -10.60 19.00 12.37
CA PHE A 58 -10.38 17.72 11.69
C PHE A 58 -9.04 17.70 10.92
N HIS A 59 -7.93 17.79 11.65
CA HIS A 59 -6.58 17.89 11.05
C HIS A 59 -6.17 16.66 10.21
N HIS A 60 -6.70 15.49 10.54
CA HIS A 60 -6.32 14.20 9.95
C HIS A 60 -7.27 13.74 8.84
N GLY A 61 -8.16 14.62 8.40
CA GLY A 61 -9.12 14.32 7.34
C GLY A 61 -10.20 13.32 7.75
N VAL A 62 -10.71 12.61 6.75
CA VAL A 62 -11.77 11.60 6.88
C VAL A 62 -11.37 10.38 6.07
N ALA A 63 -11.87 9.21 6.46
CA ALA A 63 -11.66 7.97 5.73
C ALA A 63 -12.92 7.12 5.73
N SER A 64 -13.02 6.22 4.75
CA SER A 64 -14.01 5.13 4.79
C SER A 64 -13.33 3.81 4.47
N GLY A 65 -13.94 2.70 4.83
CA GLY A 65 -13.33 1.39 4.59
C GLY A 65 -14.27 0.23 4.81
N ASP A 66 -13.76 -0.95 4.48
CA ASP A 66 -14.48 -2.23 4.51
C ASP A 66 -15.90 -2.10 3.94
N PRO A 67 -16.05 -1.80 2.64
CA PRO A 67 -17.37 -1.65 2.04
C PRO A 67 -18.12 -2.99 2.05
N LEU A 68 -19.40 -2.92 2.36
CA LEU A 68 -20.35 -4.03 2.38
C LEU A 68 -21.53 -3.70 1.45
N PRO A 69 -22.35 -4.69 1.06
CA PRO A 69 -23.49 -4.44 0.20
C PRO A 69 -24.45 -3.38 0.75
N ASP A 70 -24.62 -3.35 2.07
CA ASP A 70 -25.56 -2.46 2.75
C ASP A 70 -24.89 -1.32 3.51
N GLY A 71 -23.57 -1.12 3.37
CA GLY A 71 -22.88 -0.26 4.31
C GLY A 71 -21.40 -0.02 4.06
N ALA A 72 -20.82 0.87 4.86
CA ALA A 72 -19.39 1.15 4.90
C ALA A 72 -19.01 1.68 6.29
N LEU A 73 -17.76 1.46 6.68
CA LEU A 73 -17.22 2.07 7.89
C LEU A 73 -16.78 3.50 7.56
N LEU A 74 -17.18 4.48 8.38
CA LEU A 74 -16.70 5.86 8.30
C LEU A 74 -15.75 6.15 9.46
N TRP A 75 -14.72 6.95 9.20
CA TRP A 75 -13.67 7.27 10.15
C TRP A 75 -13.27 8.74 10.08
N THR A 76 -12.97 9.33 11.24
CA THR A 76 -12.18 10.58 11.36
C THR A 76 -11.51 10.64 12.74
N ARG A 77 -10.63 11.62 12.95
CA ARG A 77 -10.19 12.06 14.28
C ARG A 77 -10.48 13.54 14.44
N VAL A 78 -11.20 13.89 15.51
CA VAL A 78 -11.41 15.28 15.90
C VAL A 78 -10.36 15.70 16.94
N THR A 79 -9.80 16.89 16.78
CA THR A 79 -8.96 17.55 17.79
C THR A 79 -9.86 18.51 18.55
N PRO A 80 -10.35 18.17 19.76
CA PRO A 80 -11.39 18.96 20.44
C PRO A 80 -10.93 20.36 20.85
N GLU A 81 -9.67 20.49 21.26
CA GLU A 81 -9.07 21.72 21.76
C GLU A 81 -7.56 21.74 21.49
N PRO A 82 -6.90 22.92 21.51
CA PRO A 82 -5.45 23.01 21.38
C PRO A 82 -4.71 22.14 22.42
N GLY A 83 -3.73 21.34 21.96
CA GLY A 83 -2.95 20.45 22.82
C GLY A 83 -3.57 19.05 23.03
N ALA A 84 -4.73 18.77 22.45
CA ALA A 84 -5.29 17.41 22.32
C ALA A 84 -4.69 16.69 21.09
N ASP A 85 -3.37 16.71 20.97
CA ASP A 85 -2.63 16.09 19.87
C ASP A 85 -2.72 14.56 19.95
N PRO A 86 -2.55 13.84 18.83
CA PRO A 86 -2.50 12.37 18.80
C PRO A 86 -1.63 11.78 19.91
N GLY A 87 -2.19 10.85 20.69
CA GLY A 87 -1.46 10.18 21.77
C GLY A 87 -1.26 10.99 23.06
N SER A 88 -1.68 12.27 23.10
CA SER A 88 -1.50 13.13 24.30
C SER A 88 -2.31 12.70 25.52
N GLY A 89 -3.41 11.95 25.33
CA GLY A 89 -4.35 11.62 26.39
C GLY A 89 -5.13 12.82 26.94
N ARG A 90 -5.10 13.96 26.24
CA ARG A 90 -5.73 15.24 26.64
C ARG A 90 -6.92 15.57 25.76
N GLY A 91 -7.79 16.46 26.25
CA GLY A 91 -8.97 16.94 25.53
C GLY A 91 -10.27 16.38 26.07
N GLY A 92 -11.26 17.26 26.27
CA GLY A 92 -12.62 16.87 26.68
C GLY A 92 -13.27 15.92 25.67
N ALA A 93 -14.20 15.10 26.17
CA ALA A 93 -15.04 14.30 25.28
C ALA A 93 -16.09 15.19 24.60
N LEU A 94 -16.42 14.90 23.34
CA LEU A 94 -17.38 15.65 22.53
C LEU A 94 -18.19 14.75 21.61
N ASP A 95 -19.39 15.19 21.27
CA ASP A 95 -20.27 14.49 20.34
C ASP A 95 -19.91 14.89 18.91
N VAL A 96 -19.71 13.88 18.07
CA VAL A 96 -19.41 14.08 16.64
C VAL A 96 -20.55 13.50 15.83
N ALA A 97 -21.33 14.39 15.23
CA ALA A 97 -22.37 14.00 14.28
C ALA A 97 -21.74 13.54 12.97
N TRP A 98 -22.36 12.58 12.30
CA TRP A 98 -21.98 12.14 10.96
C TRP A 98 -23.22 12.06 10.07
N GLU A 99 -23.03 12.34 8.78
CA GLU A 99 -24.07 12.29 7.76
C GLU A 99 -23.54 11.56 6.52
N VAL A 100 -24.43 10.81 5.86
CA VAL A 100 -24.22 10.18 4.55
C VAL A 100 -25.30 10.67 3.60
N ALA A 101 -24.90 11.14 2.42
CA ALA A 101 -25.77 11.71 1.41
C ALA A 101 -25.51 11.12 0.03
N THR A 102 -26.50 11.19 -0.86
CA THR A 102 -26.36 10.76 -2.26
C THR A 102 -25.66 11.80 -3.13
N ASP A 103 -25.52 13.04 -2.65
CA ASP A 103 -24.92 14.16 -3.35
C ASP A 103 -23.91 14.92 -2.48
N ALA A 104 -22.94 15.58 -3.13
CA ALA A 104 -21.86 16.31 -2.44
C ALA A 104 -22.33 17.59 -1.70
N GLY A 105 -23.51 18.11 -2.04
CA GLY A 105 -24.13 19.26 -1.38
C GLY A 105 -24.88 18.89 -0.10
N PHE A 106 -25.01 17.59 0.21
CA PHE A 106 -25.80 17.07 1.32
C PHE A 106 -27.27 17.53 1.28
N THR A 107 -27.84 17.60 0.07
CA THR A 107 -29.26 17.93 -0.13
C THR A 107 -30.18 16.73 0.12
N ASP A 108 -29.69 15.51 -0.10
CA ASP A 108 -30.38 14.24 0.16
C ASP A 108 -29.56 13.38 1.13
N VAL A 109 -29.76 13.61 2.44
CA VAL A 109 -29.13 12.83 3.52
C VAL A 109 -29.92 11.55 3.76
N VAL A 110 -29.28 10.41 3.55
CA VAL A 110 -29.88 9.06 3.63
C VAL A 110 -29.57 8.32 4.92
N ALA A 111 -28.50 8.70 5.63
CA ALA A 111 -28.19 8.18 6.95
C ALA A 111 -27.46 9.24 7.78
N ARG A 112 -27.65 9.20 9.10
CA ARG A 112 -26.97 10.08 10.05
C ARG A 112 -26.93 9.46 11.43
N GLY A 113 -26.01 9.96 12.26
CA GLY A 113 -25.92 9.56 13.65
C GLY A 113 -24.90 10.40 14.40
N THR A 114 -24.54 9.94 15.60
CA THR A 114 -23.59 10.63 16.47
C THR A 114 -22.73 9.61 17.19
N VAL A 115 -21.44 9.91 17.35
CA VAL A 115 -20.48 9.11 18.11
C VAL A 115 -19.81 10.02 19.13
N ARG A 116 -19.65 9.53 20.36
CA ARG A 116 -18.89 10.22 21.41
C ARG A 116 -17.40 9.98 21.21
N ALA A 117 -16.63 11.02 20.88
CA ALA A 117 -15.18 10.97 20.80
C ALA A 117 -14.56 11.40 22.14
N ALA A 118 -13.55 10.66 22.62
CA ALA A 118 -12.90 10.92 23.91
C ALA A 118 -11.40 10.55 23.88
N ALA A 119 -10.63 11.06 24.85
CA ALA A 119 -9.20 10.82 24.95
C ALA A 119 -8.82 9.32 25.05
N ALA A 120 -9.70 8.49 25.60
CA ALA A 120 -9.49 7.05 25.74
C ALA A 120 -9.30 6.34 24.39
N SER A 121 -9.95 6.83 23.32
CA SER A 121 -9.82 6.34 21.93
C SER A 121 -9.10 7.35 21.03
N ASP A 122 -8.30 8.24 21.63
CA ASP A 122 -7.58 9.32 20.94
C ASP A 122 -8.49 10.21 20.07
N HIS A 123 -9.72 10.42 20.52
CA HIS A 123 -10.76 11.19 19.84
C HIS A 123 -11.03 10.75 18.40
N THR A 124 -10.70 9.49 18.07
CA THR A 124 -11.11 8.85 16.83
C THR A 124 -12.60 8.53 16.87
N VAL A 125 -13.24 8.65 15.72
CA VAL A 125 -14.66 8.38 15.49
C VAL A 125 -14.75 7.27 14.46
N LYS A 126 -15.49 6.21 14.80
CA LYS A 126 -15.80 5.10 13.88
C LYS A 126 -17.30 4.85 13.87
N ALA A 127 -17.91 4.91 12.69
CA ALA A 127 -19.33 4.64 12.49
C ALA A 127 -19.51 3.53 11.46
N ASP A 128 -20.04 2.36 11.88
CA ASP A 128 -20.43 1.28 10.96
C ASP A 128 -21.83 1.58 10.41
N VAL A 129 -21.89 2.22 9.25
CA VAL A 129 -23.15 2.65 8.64
C VAL A 129 -23.77 1.49 7.86
N ARG A 130 -25.08 1.25 8.05
CA ARG A 130 -25.87 0.16 7.46
C ARG A 130 -27.15 0.66 6.80
N GLY A 131 -27.82 -0.21 6.05
CA GLY A 131 -29.08 0.09 5.35
C GLY A 131 -28.92 0.95 4.09
N LEU A 132 -27.71 1.09 3.57
CA LEU A 132 -27.42 1.78 2.31
C LEU A 132 -27.75 0.87 1.11
N ARG A 133 -28.02 1.47 -0.06
CA ARG A 133 -28.16 0.70 -1.30
C ARG A 133 -26.81 0.12 -1.75
N PRO A 134 -26.77 -1.11 -2.32
CA PRO A 134 -25.57 -1.72 -2.85
C PRO A 134 -25.03 -1.00 -4.10
N ALA A 135 -23.75 -1.24 -4.40
CA ALA A 135 -23.03 -0.73 -5.56
C ALA A 135 -23.15 0.80 -5.78
N THR A 136 -23.41 1.57 -4.72
CA THR A 136 -23.78 2.99 -4.79
C THR A 136 -22.68 3.86 -4.20
N ALA A 137 -22.32 4.93 -4.90
CA ALA A 137 -21.42 5.95 -4.37
C ALA A 137 -22.19 6.92 -3.45
N TYR A 138 -21.57 7.30 -2.33
CA TYR A 138 -22.13 8.25 -1.37
C TYR A 138 -21.08 9.28 -0.96
N HIS A 139 -21.56 10.41 -0.46
CA HIS A 139 -20.78 11.44 0.21
C HIS A 139 -21.00 11.36 1.72
N TYR A 140 -19.99 11.66 2.52
CA TYR A 140 -20.12 11.69 3.97
C TYR A 140 -19.28 12.81 4.60
N ARG A 141 -19.72 13.28 5.77
CA ARG A 141 -19.01 14.31 6.55
C ARG A 141 -19.29 14.14 8.04
N PHE A 142 -18.44 14.75 8.85
CA PHE A 142 -18.58 14.84 10.30
C PHE A 142 -18.78 16.28 10.73
N THR A 143 -19.45 16.51 11.86
CA THR A 143 -19.59 17.83 12.48
C THR A 143 -19.46 17.73 13.99
N ALA A 144 -18.66 18.62 14.58
CA ALA A 144 -18.48 18.78 16.02
C ALA A 144 -18.51 20.27 16.36
N ASP A 145 -19.37 20.67 17.31
CA ASP A 145 -19.56 22.07 17.74
C ASP A 145 -19.66 23.09 16.59
N GLY A 146 -20.41 22.73 15.54
CA GLY A 146 -20.62 23.58 14.36
C GLY A 146 -19.45 23.61 13.36
N VAL A 147 -18.33 22.95 13.65
CA VAL A 147 -17.22 22.76 12.70
C VAL A 147 -17.45 21.48 11.91
N THR A 148 -17.41 21.57 10.58
CA THR A 148 -17.60 20.43 9.67
C THR A 148 -16.26 19.96 9.10
N SER A 149 -16.08 18.63 9.01
CA SER A 149 -14.91 18.02 8.38
C SER A 149 -14.86 18.28 6.87
N PRO A 150 -13.73 18.00 6.20
CA PRO A 150 -13.75 17.76 4.76
C PRO A 150 -14.81 16.71 4.39
N THR A 151 -15.38 16.83 3.19
CA THR A 151 -16.30 15.81 2.65
C THR A 151 -15.50 14.64 2.10
N GLY A 152 -15.87 13.44 2.51
CA GLY A 152 -15.37 12.20 1.91
C GLY A 152 -16.38 11.58 0.95
N ARG A 153 -15.91 10.66 0.13
CA ARG A 153 -16.69 9.80 -0.76
C ARG A 153 -16.43 8.35 -0.39
N THR A 154 -17.48 7.55 -0.42
CA THR A 154 -17.41 6.10 -0.22
C THR A 154 -18.24 5.38 -1.26
N ARG A 155 -18.15 4.05 -1.31
CA ARG A 155 -18.95 3.20 -2.19
C ARG A 155 -19.28 1.89 -1.49
N THR A 156 -20.55 1.49 -1.52
CA THR A 156 -20.98 0.17 -1.04
C THR A 156 -20.60 -0.93 -2.02
N ALA A 157 -20.35 -2.14 -1.52
CA ALA A 157 -20.08 -3.30 -2.36
C ALA A 157 -21.35 -3.68 -3.17
N PRO A 158 -21.21 -4.44 -4.27
CA PRO A 158 -22.36 -5.06 -4.94
C PRO A 158 -23.13 -6.01 -4.01
N ALA A 159 -24.42 -6.19 -4.24
CA ALA A 159 -25.20 -7.24 -3.56
C ALA A 159 -24.59 -8.63 -3.82
N ASP A 160 -24.72 -9.55 -2.86
CA ASP A 160 -24.01 -10.85 -2.89
C ASP A 160 -24.38 -11.75 -4.07
N ASP A 161 -25.59 -11.56 -4.62
CA ASP A 161 -26.16 -12.25 -5.78
C ASP A 161 -25.96 -11.48 -7.10
N ALA A 162 -25.47 -10.24 -7.06
CA ALA A 162 -25.20 -9.44 -8.25
C ALA A 162 -24.00 -10.00 -9.03
N ALA A 163 -23.98 -9.81 -10.34
CA ALA A 163 -22.85 -10.15 -11.21
C ALA A 163 -22.26 -8.86 -11.80
N PRO A 164 -21.41 -8.12 -11.05
CA PRO A 164 -20.81 -6.90 -11.57
C PRO A 164 -19.90 -7.22 -12.77
N ASP A 165 -19.89 -6.34 -13.78
CA ASP A 165 -19.06 -6.52 -14.98
C ASP A 165 -17.56 -6.54 -14.66
N HIS A 166 -17.17 -5.74 -13.65
CA HIS A 166 -15.80 -5.71 -13.17
C HIS A 166 -15.70 -5.27 -11.70
N LEU A 167 -14.55 -5.57 -11.10
CA LEU A 167 -14.07 -5.02 -9.84
C LEU A 167 -12.70 -4.37 -10.10
N ARG A 168 -12.54 -3.11 -9.69
CA ARG A 168 -11.28 -2.38 -9.85
C ARG A 168 -10.75 -1.87 -8.52
N LEU A 169 -9.52 -2.23 -8.18
CA LEU A 169 -8.86 -1.89 -6.93
C LEU A 169 -7.55 -1.15 -7.21
N GLY A 170 -7.30 -0.06 -6.50
CA GLY A 170 -5.92 0.40 -6.31
C GLY A 170 -5.22 -0.53 -5.32
N VAL A 171 -3.96 -0.90 -5.54
CA VAL A 171 -3.20 -1.81 -4.67
C VAL A 171 -1.89 -1.15 -4.26
N VAL A 172 -1.58 -1.13 -2.97
CA VAL A 172 -0.41 -0.44 -2.38
C VAL A 172 0.11 -1.17 -1.14
N SER A 173 1.38 -0.94 -0.81
CA SER A 173 2.03 -1.32 0.45
C SER A 173 3.23 -0.40 0.73
N CYS A 174 3.82 -0.51 1.93
CA CYS A 174 5.17 -0.02 2.22
C CYS A 174 5.38 1.49 1.96
N SER A 175 4.86 2.28 2.90
CA SER A 175 4.76 3.74 2.78
C SER A 175 5.67 4.45 3.77
N ASN A 176 6.98 4.20 3.74
CA ASN A 176 7.92 4.85 4.64
C ASN A 176 7.93 6.38 4.48
N TRP A 177 7.55 7.09 5.56
CA TRP A 177 7.45 8.54 5.61
C TRP A 177 8.79 9.24 5.39
N GLU A 178 9.88 8.72 5.97
CA GLU A 178 11.18 9.35 5.87
C GLU A 178 11.83 9.16 4.49
N ALA A 179 11.41 8.14 3.76
CA ALA A 179 11.96 7.79 2.46
C ALA A 179 11.42 8.64 1.30
N GLY A 180 10.25 9.28 1.44
CA GLY A 180 9.68 10.07 0.37
C GLY A 180 8.29 10.63 0.66
N TYR A 181 7.73 11.34 -0.33
CA TYR A 181 6.38 11.88 -0.34
C TYR A 181 5.40 10.89 -0.99
N PHE A 182 4.14 10.92 -0.56
CA PHE A 182 3.16 9.91 -0.95
C PHE A 182 2.40 10.24 -2.24
N SER A 183 3.11 10.69 -3.27
CA SER A 183 2.52 11.06 -4.57
C SER A 183 1.74 9.92 -5.24
N ALA A 184 2.09 8.66 -4.99
CA ALA A 184 1.33 7.48 -5.43
C ALA A 184 -0.15 7.57 -4.99
N TYR A 185 -0.41 8.03 -3.76
CA TYR A 185 -1.76 8.20 -3.24
C TYR A 185 -2.52 9.32 -3.94
N ARG A 186 -1.88 10.42 -4.33
CA ARG A 186 -2.51 11.48 -5.13
C ARG A 186 -3.02 10.95 -6.46
N HIS A 187 -2.22 10.14 -7.13
CA HIS A 187 -2.58 9.57 -8.43
C HIS A 187 -3.75 8.60 -8.32
N LEU A 188 -3.78 7.76 -7.28
CA LEU A 188 -4.93 6.90 -6.97
C LEU A 188 -6.17 7.71 -6.56
N ALA A 189 -6.03 8.77 -5.76
CA ALA A 189 -7.15 9.64 -5.38
C ALA A 189 -7.82 10.32 -6.59
N GLY A 190 -7.04 10.58 -7.65
CA GLY A 190 -7.54 11.13 -8.91
C GLY A 190 -8.33 10.14 -9.78
N ARG A 191 -8.33 8.84 -9.45
CA ARG A 191 -8.99 7.79 -10.24
C ARG A 191 -10.44 7.58 -9.83
N GLY A 192 -11.37 8.16 -10.58
CA GLY A 192 -12.82 8.01 -10.32
C GLY A 192 -13.40 6.61 -10.59
N ASP A 193 -12.61 5.70 -11.16
CA ASP A 193 -13.00 4.35 -11.59
C ASP A 193 -12.72 3.25 -10.54
N LEU A 194 -12.04 3.57 -9.44
CA LEU A 194 -11.74 2.59 -8.39
C LEU A 194 -12.95 2.31 -7.50
N HIS A 195 -13.17 1.03 -7.21
CA HIS A 195 -14.18 0.59 -6.24
C HIS A 195 -13.67 0.72 -4.81
N ALA A 196 -12.39 0.42 -4.58
CA ALA A 196 -11.71 0.56 -3.31
C ALA A 196 -10.18 0.61 -3.52
N VAL A 197 -9.44 0.90 -2.45
CA VAL A 197 -7.97 0.76 -2.40
C VAL A 197 -7.62 -0.32 -1.40
N LEU A 198 -6.84 -1.31 -1.84
CA LEU A 198 -6.29 -2.39 -1.03
C LEU A 198 -4.91 -1.98 -0.52
N HIS A 199 -4.74 -1.90 0.80
CA HIS A 199 -3.46 -1.65 1.46
C HIS A 199 -2.96 -2.94 2.12
N LEU A 200 -1.81 -3.45 1.68
CA LEU A 200 -1.31 -4.79 2.03
C LEU A 200 -0.35 -4.84 3.22
N GLY A 201 -0.11 -3.71 3.86
CA GLY A 201 0.71 -3.59 5.08
C GLY A 201 1.75 -2.50 4.97
N ASP A 202 2.46 -2.25 6.08
CA ASP A 202 3.43 -1.16 6.22
C ASP A 202 2.84 0.21 5.88
N TYR A 203 1.66 0.47 6.45
CA TYR A 203 0.99 1.77 6.40
C TYR A 203 1.81 2.82 7.12
N LEU A 204 2.54 2.41 8.17
CA LEU A 204 3.54 3.20 8.88
C LEU A 204 4.79 2.40 9.17
N TYR A 205 5.84 3.09 9.64
CA TYR A 205 7.08 2.52 10.14
C TYR A 205 7.32 2.99 11.58
N GLU A 206 7.93 2.15 12.40
CA GLU A 206 8.10 2.30 13.85
C GLU A 206 9.39 3.02 14.27
N TYR A 207 10.37 3.04 13.37
CA TYR A 207 11.73 3.52 13.61
C TYR A 207 11.82 4.95 14.18
N PRO A 208 12.94 5.27 14.88
CA PRO A 208 13.29 6.65 15.20
C PRO A 208 13.65 7.42 13.93
N THR A 209 13.67 8.76 14.03
CA THR A 209 14.13 9.62 12.94
C THR A 209 15.56 9.30 12.54
N GLY A 210 15.78 9.09 11.24
CA GLY A 210 17.07 8.69 10.67
C GLY A 210 17.41 7.21 10.82
N GLY A 211 16.56 6.40 11.46
CA GLY A 211 16.76 4.96 11.62
C GLY A 211 16.60 4.18 10.32
N TYR A 212 15.60 4.55 9.51
CA TYR A 212 15.28 3.88 8.25
C TYR A 212 14.89 4.90 7.16
N GLY A 213 15.84 5.76 6.78
CA GLY A 213 15.67 6.76 5.72
C GLY A 213 16.10 6.24 4.33
N THR A 214 15.86 7.03 3.27
CA THR A 214 16.23 6.64 1.91
C THR A 214 17.69 6.96 1.57
N ARG A 215 18.44 5.97 1.04
CA ARG A 215 19.85 6.16 0.62
C ARG A 215 20.74 6.81 1.71
N GLY A 216 20.44 6.53 2.98
CA GLY A 216 21.11 7.13 4.14
C GLY A 216 20.75 8.60 4.42
N ARG A 217 19.57 9.07 3.98
CA ARG A 217 19.06 10.43 4.18
C ARG A 217 17.63 10.41 4.71
N THR A 218 17.26 11.40 5.50
CA THR A 218 15.88 11.64 5.95
C THR A 218 15.24 12.73 5.10
N VAL A 219 14.26 12.38 4.26
CA VAL A 219 13.50 13.34 3.44
C VAL A 219 12.49 14.10 4.31
N ARG A 220 11.80 13.37 5.19
CA ARG A 220 10.85 13.91 6.15
C ARG A 220 11.10 13.29 7.52
N PRO A 221 11.38 14.07 8.59
CA PRO A 221 11.63 13.49 9.89
C PRO A 221 10.35 12.90 10.50
N HIS A 222 10.47 11.79 11.19
CA HIS A 222 9.43 11.20 12.01
C HIS A 222 9.04 12.06 13.23
N THR A 223 7.82 11.86 13.69
CA THR A 223 7.30 12.37 14.96
C THR A 223 6.45 11.27 15.60
N PRO A 224 6.76 10.84 16.84
CA PRO A 224 7.92 11.26 17.63
C PRO A 224 9.25 10.85 16.97
N ALA A 225 10.34 11.52 17.36
CA ALA A 225 11.67 11.30 16.77
C ALA A 225 12.37 10.05 17.30
N HIS A 226 11.89 9.47 18.40
CA HIS A 226 12.34 8.19 18.93
C HIS A 226 11.52 7.03 18.36
N GLU A 227 11.97 5.81 18.62
CA GLU A 227 11.28 4.57 18.25
C GLU A 227 9.93 4.45 18.95
N ILE A 228 8.88 4.12 18.21
CA ILE A 228 7.54 3.98 18.80
C ILE A 228 7.40 2.63 19.49
N THR A 229 7.11 2.67 20.80
CA THR A 229 6.97 1.46 21.64
C THR A 229 5.70 1.50 22.47
N THR A 230 5.18 2.69 22.78
CA THR A 230 3.98 2.87 23.60
C THR A 230 2.74 3.22 22.76
N LEU A 231 1.54 3.06 23.33
CA LEU A 231 0.28 3.43 22.68
C LEU A 231 0.26 4.92 22.27
N ALA A 232 0.82 5.81 23.09
CA ALA A 232 0.93 7.22 22.77
C ALA A 232 1.82 7.45 21.53
N ASP A 233 2.92 6.71 21.41
CA ASP A 233 3.83 6.81 20.26
C ASP A 233 3.17 6.31 18.97
N TYR A 234 2.50 5.14 18.99
CA TYR A 234 1.80 4.62 17.81
C TYR A 234 0.66 5.55 17.35
N ARG A 235 -0.11 6.10 18.29
CA ARG A 235 -1.13 7.13 17.99
C ARG A 235 -0.52 8.36 17.35
N ALA A 236 0.59 8.86 17.90
CA ALA A 236 1.32 9.99 17.34
C ALA A 236 1.84 9.70 15.92
N ARG A 237 2.39 8.51 15.67
CA ARG A 237 2.88 8.11 14.34
C ARG A 237 1.76 7.97 13.32
N HIS A 238 0.63 7.33 13.67
CA HIS A 238 -0.56 7.31 12.80
C HIS A 238 -1.07 8.73 12.50
N GLY A 239 -1.08 9.59 13.51
CA GLY A 239 -1.40 11.01 13.37
C GLY A 239 -0.50 11.71 12.37
N GLN A 240 0.83 11.57 12.52
CA GLN A 240 1.81 12.13 11.60
C GLN A 240 1.53 11.72 10.16
N TYR A 241 1.37 10.42 9.90
CA TYR A 241 1.16 9.91 8.55
C TYR A 241 -0.08 10.52 7.91
N LYS A 242 -1.19 10.60 8.67
CA LYS A 242 -2.45 11.20 8.20
C LYS A 242 -2.43 12.74 8.18
N THR A 243 -1.28 13.40 8.39
CA THR A 243 -1.10 14.81 8.05
C THR A 243 -0.70 15.02 6.58
N ASP A 244 -0.21 13.97 5.90
CA ASP A 244 0.12 14.03 4.48
C ASP A 244 -1.11 14.38 3.64
N ALA A 245 -0.95 15.32 2.70
CA ALA A 245 -2.06 15.81 1.89
C ALA A 245 -2.56 14.76 0.88
N ASP A 246 -1.65 13.99 0.30
CA ASP A 246 -1.97 12.99 -0.72
C ASP A 246 -2.61 11.75 -0.09
N LEU A 247 -2.16 11.35 1.10
CA LEU A 247 -2.80 10.29 1.88
C LEU A 247 -4.21 10.68 2.36
N ARG A 248 -4.41 11.92 2.83
CA ARG A 248 -5.76 12.41 3.16
C ARG A 248 -6.66 12.47 1.93
N ALA A 249 -6.13 12.85 0.77
CA ALA A 249 -6.89 12.86 -0.47
C ALA A 249 -7.36 11.46 -0.88
N LEU A 250 -6.48 10.45 -0.77
CA LEU A 250 -6.84 9.05 -1.02
C LEU A 250 -7.98 8.56 -0.11
N HIS A 251 -7.83 8.77 1.21
CA HIS A 251 -8.82 8.37 2.20
C HIS A 251 -10.17 9.09 2.03
N ALA A 252 -10.15 10.35 1.61
CA ALA A 252 -11.36 11.08 1.29
C ALA A 252 -12.00 10.63 -0.04
N ALA A 253 -11.23 10.08 -0.99
CA ALA A 253 -11.73 9.75 -2.33
C ALA A 253 -12.29 8.33 -2.47
N HIS A 254 -11.74 7.36 -1.72
CA HIS A 254 -12.04 5.93 -1.88
C HIS A 254 -12.19 5.20 -0.55
N PRO A 255 -13.05 4.16 -0.47
CA PRO A 255 -12.98 3.23 0.65
C PRO A 255 -11.66 2.46 0.62
N VAL A 256 -11.02 2.33 1.79
CA VAL A 256 -9.79 1.58 1.98
C VAL A 256 -10.08 0.23 2.63
N VAL A 257 -9.57 -0.83 2.01
CA VAL A 257 -9.56 -2.19 2.54
C VAL A 257 -8.12 -2.48 2.95
N ALA A 258 -7.84 -2.53 4.25
CA ALA A 258 -6.46 -2.66 4.74
C ALA A 258 -6.23 -3.94 5.56
N ILE A 259 -5.01 -4.42 5.48
CA ILE A 259 -4.40 -5.39 6.39
C ILE A 259 -3.04 -4.83 6.83
N TRP A 260 -2.59 -5.19 8.02
CA TRP A 260 -1.25 -4.82 8.50
C TRP A 260 -0.19 -5.80 7.99
N ASP A 261 1.05 -5.38 8.08
CA ASP A 261 2.23 -6.24 8.10
C ASP A 261 3.01 -6.00 9.39
N ASP A 262 4.33 -6.19 9.39
CA ASP A 262 5.18 -6.12 10.58
C ASP A 262 5.39 -4.70 11.07
N HIS A 263 5.57 -3.71 10.19
CA HIS A 263 5.91 -2.35 10.62
C HIS A 263 4.78 -1.59 11.33
N GLU A 264 3.53 -2.08 11.26
CA GLU A 264 2.48 -1.66 12.18
C GLU A 264 2.81 -1.97 13.66
N PHE A 265 3.74 -2.90 13.89
CA PHE A 265 4.28 -3.30 15.19
C PHE A 265 5.77 -2.95 15.28
N ALA A 266 6.62 -3.77 14.68
CA ALA A 266 8.07 -3.64 14.61
C ALA A 266 8.60 -4.61 13.53
N ASN A 267 9.71 -4.25 12.88
CA ASN A 267 10.33 -5.02 11.81
C ASN A 267 10.41 -6.51 12.14
N ASN A 268 9.95 -7.35 11.21
CA ASN A 268 9.93 -8.80 11.30
C ASN A 268 9.17 -9.35 12.53
N ALA A 269 8.08 -8.70 12.94
CA ALA A 269 7.22 -9.15 14.05
C ALA A 269 6.66 -10.57 13.88
N TRP A 270 6.72 -11.38 14.93
CA TRP A 270 6.07 -12.69 15.06
C TRP A 270 5.29 -12.77 16.38
N SER A 271 4.61 -13.88 16.66
CA SER A 271 3.68 -13.98 17.78
C SER A 271 4.30 -13.70 19.16
N GLY A 272 5.60 -13.97 19.34
CA GLY A 272 6.34 -13.81 20.59
C GLY A 272 7.43 -12.73 20.61
N GLY A 273 7.73 -12.08 19.48
CA GLY A 273 8.75 -11.04 19.41
C GLY A 273 8.81 -10.32 18.07
N ALA A 274 9.88 -9.57 17.83
CA ALA A 274 10.22 -8.96 16.54
C ALA A 274 11.73 -8.81 16.46
N GLU A 275 12.28 -8.70 15.24
CA GLU A 275 13.70 -8.38 15.06
C GLU A 275 14.02 -7.01 15.67
N ASN A 276 13.19 -6.01 15.37
CA ASN A 276 13.33 -4.67 15.92
C ASN A 276 12.57 -4.51 17.24
N HIS A 277 12.79 -5.44 18.17
CA HIS A 277 12.31 -5.32 19.55
C HIS A 277 13.28 -5.91 20.57
N THR A 278 13.62 -5.15 21.60
CA THR A 278 14.47 -5.62 22.71
C THR A 278 13.69 -5.67 24.03
N PRO A 279 13.29 -6.86 24.51
CA PRO A 279 12.60 -7.02 25.78
C PRO A 279 13.36 -6.39 26.95
N GLY A 280 12.64 -5.67 27.81
CA GLY A 280 13.18 -4.96 28.96
C GLY A 280 13.69 -3.55 28.62
N ALA A 281 14.46 -3.38 27.54
CA ALA A 281 14.86 -2.04 27.08
C ALA A 281 13.67 -1.26 26.50
N GLU A 282 12.77 -1.94 25.80
CA GLU A 282 11.59 -1.38 25.15
C GLU A 282 10.27 -1.86 25.76
N GLY A 283 10.34 -2.43 26.96
CA GLY A 283 9.19 -3.06 27.64
C GLY A 283 8.98 -4.52 27.22
N ALA A 284 7.79 -5.05 27.50
CA ALA A 284 7.42 -6.41 27.10
C ALA A 284 6.79 -6.41 25.69
N TRP A 285 7.15 -7.38 24.84
CA TRP A 285 6.61 -7.48 23.49
C TRP A 285 5.08 -7.47 23.44
N ALA A 286 4.44 -8.21 24.35
CA ALA A 286 2.99 -8.26 24.43
C ALA A 286 2.34 -6.88 24.67
N GLU A 287 3.01 -5.99 25.40
CA GLU A 287 2.54 -4.62 25.65
C GLU A 287 2.70 -3.75 24.39
N ARG A 288 3.84 -3.83 23.70
CA ARG A 288 4.08 -3.14 22.43
C ARG A 288 3.09 -3.60 21.36
N MET A 289 2.89 -4.91 21.22
CA MET A 289 1.91 -5.47 20.28
C MET A 289 0.48 -5.02 20.62
N ALA A 290 0.08 -5.03 21.90
CA ALA A 290 -1.24 -4.56 22.29
C ALA A 290 -1.45 -3.06 21.99
N ALA A 291 -0.44 -2.23 22.26
CA ALA A 291 -0.44 -0.80 21.95
C ALA A 291 -0.59 -0.54 20.44
N ALA A 292 0.20 -1.24 19.62
CA ALA A 292 0.13 -1.18 18.16
C ALA A 292 -1.24 -1.58 17.62
N LYS A 293 -1.80 -2.73 18.06
CA LYS A 293 -3.15 -3.17 17.63
C LYS A 293 -4.21 -2.14 17.99
N GLN A 294 -4.18 -1.63 19.22
CA GLN A 294 -5.16 -0.64 19.66
C GLN A 294 -5.07 0.63 18.79
N ALA A 295 -3.88 1.17 18.58
CA ALA A 295 -3.69 2.34 17.72
C ALA A 295 -4.16 2.07 16.28
N TYR A 296 -3.83 0.91 15.70
CA TYR A 296 -4.27 0.53 14.36
C TYR A 296 -5.80 0.51 14.25
N PHE A 297 -6.49 -0.14 15.19
CA PHE A 297 -7.96 -0.19 15.18
C PHE A 297 -8.62 1.16 15.46
N GLU A 298 -7.97 2.04 16.20
CA GLU A 298 -8.43 3.42 16.39
C GLU A 298 -8.27 4.24 15.11
N TRP A 299 -7.13 4.11 14.42
CA TRP A 299 -6.70 5.02 13.36
C TRP A 299 -6.94 4.55 11.93
N MET A 300 -7.26 3.28 11.72
CA MET A 300 -7.55 2.71 10.40
C MET A 300 -9.06 2.44 10.21
N PRO A 301 -9.61 2.66 9.01
CA PRO A 301 -11.02 2.38 8.70
C PRO A 301 -11.26 0.89 8.46
N VAL A 302 -10.79 0.03 9.37
CA VAL A 302 -10.98 -1.43 9.34
C VAL A 302 -11.94 -1.89 10.44
N ARG A 303 -12.70 -2.95 10.19
CA ARG A 303 -13.43 -3.67 11.25
C ARG A 303 -12.50 -4.67 11.94
N PRO A 304 -12.50 -4.72 13.29
CA PRO A 304 -11.87 -5.84 13.98
C PRO A 304 -12.59 -7.14 13.65
N SER A 305 -11.82 -8.22 13.59
CA SER A 305 -12.29 -9.60 13.49
C SER A 305 -12.24 -10.24 14.88
N VAL A 306 -12.24 -11.57 14.95
CA VAL A 306 -12.17 -12.33 16.20
C VAL A 306 -10.91 -12.00 17.00
N ALA A 307 -11.04 -11.87 18.32
CA ALA A 307 -9.93 -11.72 19.27
C ALA A 307 -8.90 -10.61 18.93
N GLY A 308 -9.34 -9.51 18.31
CA GLY A 308 -8.46 -8.38 17.98
C GLY A 308 -7.54 -8.62 16.77
N THR A 309 -7.93 -9.53 15.87
CA THR A 309 -7.26 -9.74 14.57
C THR A 309 -7.95 -8.94 13.47
N THR A 310 -7.37 -8.91 12.28
CA THR A 310 -7.93 -8.20 11.11
C THR A 310 -8.24 -9.10 9.93
N TYR A 311 -7.86 -10.39 9.97
CA TYR A 311 -8.16 -11.32 8.88
C TYR A 311 -9.67 -11.49 8.71
N ARG A 312 -10.14 -11.31 7.46
CA ARG A 312 -11.57 -11.24 7.12
C ARG A 312 -11.81 -11.48 5.64
N ARG A 313 -13.07 -11.66 5.26
CA ARG A 313 -13.51 -11.79 3.86
C ARG A 313 -14.42 -10.65 3.49
N LEU A 314 -14.23 -10.10 2.29
CA LEU A 314 -15.16 -9.17 1.64
C LEU A 314 -15.62 -9.79 0.31
N ARG A 315 -16.90 -9.65 0.00
CA ARG A 315 -17.51 -10.18 -1.22
C ARG A 315 -17.93 -9.04 -2.13
N PHE A 316 -17.67 -9.19 -3.42
CA PHE A 316 -18.06 -8.25 -4.47
C PHE A 316 -19.00 -8.95 -5.46
N GLY A 317 -20.23 -9.18 -4.99
CA GLY A 317 -21.21 -9.99 -5.68
C GLY A 317 -20.71 -11.40 -5.97
N THR A 318 -21.08 -11.95 -7.12
CA THR A 318 -20.65 -13.26 -7.60
C THR A 318 -19.30 -13.20 -8.34
N LEU A 319 -18.70 -12.02 -8.47
CA LEU A 319 -17.46 -11.84 -9.24
C LEU A 319 -16.22 -12.23 -8.42
N ALA A 320 -16.08 -11.71 -7.21
CA ALA A 320 -14.86 -11.94 -6.42
C ALA A 320 -15.14 -12.02 -4.92
N ASP A 321 -14.49 -12.98 -4.26
CA ASP A 321 -14.28 -12.96 -2.81
C ASP A 321 -12.83 -12.53 -2.54
N LEU A 322 -12.61 -11.59 -1.62
CA LEU A 322 -11.31 -11.12 -1.17
C LEU A 322 -11.06 -11.60 0.26
N HIS A 323 -10.09 -12.50 0.43
CA HIS A 323 -9.63 -13.03 1.70
C HIS A 323 -8.38 -12.26 2.15
N LEU A 324 -8.42 -11.59 3.29
CA LEU A 324 -7.27 -10.89 3.87
C LEU A 324 -6.66 -11.72 4.99
N LEU A 325 -5.34 -11.90 4.98
CA LEU A 325 -4.60 -12.73 5.94
C LEU A 325 -3.82 -11.88 6.94
N ASP A 326 -3.91 -12.21 8.22
CA ASP A 326 -3.04 -11.66 9.25
C ASP A 326 -1.85 -12.61 9.41
N LEU A 327 -0.67 -12.17 8.95
CA LEU A 327 0.55 -13.01 8.97
C LEU A 327 1.50 -12.66 10.11
N ARG A 328 1.14 -11.74 11.01
CA ARG A 328 2.04 -11.26 12.08
C ARG A 328 1.55 -11.61 13.48
N SER A 329 0.23 -11.74 13.69
CA SER A 329 -0.31 -12.08 15.01
C SER A 329 -0.02 -13.50 15.48
N PHE A 330 0.19 -14.44 14.57
CA PHE A 330 0.15 -15.88 14.89
C PHE A 330 1.37 -16.67 14.45
N ARG A 331 2.17 -16.12 13.52
CA ARG A 331 3.29 -16.86 12.97
C ARG A 331 4.33 -17.17 14.05
N ASP A 332 5.03 -18.27 13.86
CA ASP A 332 6.25 -18.55 14.61
C ASP A 332 7.37 -17.61 14.21
N GLU A 333 8.40 -17.50 15.05
CA GLU A 333 9.65 -16.81 14.71
C GLU A 333 10.21 -17.33 13.39
N GLN A 334 10.93 -16.49 12.65
CA GLN A 334 11.55 -16.82 11.37
C GLN A 334 12.75 -17.76 11.59
N ALA A 335 13.01 -18.65 10.64
CA ALA A 335 14.19 -19.52 10.70
C ALA A 335 15.44 -18.72 10.31
N GLY A 336 16.62 -19.19 10.72
CA GLY A 336 17.86 -18.70 10.11
C GLY A 336 17.94 -19.06 8.63
N VAL A 337 18.66 -18.23 7.86
CA VAL A 337 18.85 -18.46 6.42
C VAL A 337 19.59 -19.78 6.18
N GLY A 338 18.99 -20.66 5.38
CA GLY A 338 19.56 -21.97 5.06
C GLY A 338 19.37 -23.05 6.13
N GLU A 339 18.64 -22.77 7.21
CA GLU A 339 18.30 -23.75 8.23
C GLU A 339 17.18 -24.69 7.78
N GLY A 340 17.29 -25.98 8.13
CA GLY A 340 16.31 -27.01 7.80
C GLY A 340 14.94 -26.84 8.46
N GLU A 341 14.85 -26.00 9.50
CA GLU A 341 13.62 -25.78 10.26
C GLU A 341 12.51 -25.14 9.43
N VAL A 342 12.81 -24.52 8.29
CA VAL A 342 11.78 -23.97 7.37
C VAL A 342 10.80 -25.02 6.86
N ASP A 343 11.19 -26.30 6.87
CA ASP A 343 10.37 -27.44 6.46
C ASP A 343 9.64 -28.13 7.65
N ASP A 344 9.76 -27.61 8.87
CA ASP A 344 9.13 -28.21 10.05
C ASP A 344 7.60 -28.06 10.01
N PRO A 345 6.82 -29.16 9.98
CA PRO A 345 5.35 -29.11 9.96
C PRO A 345 4.73 -28.55 11.25
N ALA A 346 5.50 -28.36 12.31
CA ALA A 346 5.04 -27.67 13.51
C ALA A 346 5.00 -26.14 13.34
N ARG A 347 5.66 -25.59 12.32
CA ARG A 347 5.74 -24.15 12.09
C ARG A 347 4.58 -23.64 11.26
N THR A 348 4.14 -22.42 11.55
CA THR A 348 3.02 -21.79 10.85
C THR A 348 3.27 -20.31 10.56
N VAL A 349 2.81 -19.86 9.39
CA VAL A 349 2.79 -18.44 8.98
C VAL A 349 1.46 -17.78 9.28
N THR A 350 0.38 -18.56 9.40
CA THR A 350 -0.98 -18.05 9.61
C THR A 350 -1.55 -18.40 10.98
N GLY A 351 -1.03 -19.42 11.65
CA GLY A 351 -1.73 -20.15 12.70
C GLY A 351 -2.77 -21.12 12.12
N ARG A 352 -2.89 -22.30 12.74
CA ARG A 352 -3.80 -23.39 12.31
C ARG A 352 -5.23 -22.92 12.04
N ALA A 353 -5.80 -22.11 12.94
CA ALA A 353 -7.17 -21.63 12.84
C ALA A 353 -7.40 -20.73 11.61
N GLN A 354 -6.44 -19.86 11.27
CA GLN A 354 -6.54 -19.01 10.09
C GLN A 354 -6.30 -19.81 8.81
N LEU A 355 -5.38 -20.77 8.79
CA LEU A 355 -5.17 -21.65 7.64
C LEU A 355 -6.43 -22.46 7.31
N ASP A 356 -7.08 -23.03 8.33
CA ASP A 356 -8.35 -23.74 8.15
C ASP A 356 -9.49 -22.83 7.71
N TRP A 357 -9.56 -21.62 8.27
CA TRP A 357 -10.50 -20.60 7.84
C TRP A 357 -10.27 -20.22 6.37
N LEU A 358 -9.02 -20.09 5.91
CA LEU A 358 -8.70 -19.76 4.53
C LEU A 358 -9.15 -20.87 3.60
N LYS A 359 -8.71 -22.12 3.85
CA LYS A 359 -9.09 -23.29 3.06
C LYS A 359 -10.61 -23.46 2.98
N ALA A 360 -11.31 -23.38 4.12
CA ALA A 360 -12.77 -23.50 4.15
C ALA A 360 -13.47 -22.40 3.34
N GLY A 361 -12.93 -21.16 3.39
CA GLY A 361 -13.44 -20.06 2.60
C GLY A 361 -13.23 -20.25 1.09
N LEU A 362 -12.05 -20.72 0.70
CA LEU A 362 -11.72 -21.04 -0.69
C LEU A 362 -12.63 -22.18 -1.22
N ASP A 363 -12.80 -23.24 -0.44
CA ASP A 363 -13.69 -24.37 -0.76
C ASP A 363 -15.15 -23.93 -0.94
N ALA A 364 -15.66 -23.09 -0.03
CA ALA A 364 -17.07 -22.69 -0.01
C ALA A 364 -17.41 -21.60 -1.03
N SER A 365 -16.42 -20.84 -1.52
CA SER A 365 -16.65 -19.73 -2.44
C SER A 365 -17.24 -20.21 -3.77
N THR A 366 -18.31 -19.55 -4.20
CA THR A 366 -18.95 -19.70 -5.51
C THR A 366 -18.62 -18.56 -6.47
N SER A 367 -17.76 -17.63 -6.05
CA SER A 367 -17.39 -16.44 -6.82
C SER A 367 -16.48 -16.79 -7.99
N ARG A 368 -16.51 -15.98 -9.06
CA ARG A 368 -15.68 -16.20 -10.26
C ARG A 368 -14.18 -16.12 -9.97
N TRP A 369 -13.78 -15.33 -8.99
CA TRP A 369 -12.41 -15.21 -8.53
C TRP A 369 -12.31 -15.31 -7.01
N ARG A 370 -11.24 -15.96 -6.56
CA ARG A 370 -10.84 -16.06 -5.15
C ARG A 370 -9.56 -15.24 -4.97
N LEU A 371 -9.69 -14.01 -4.52
CA LEU A 371 -8.55 -13.13 -4.28
C LEU A 371 -8.03 -13.34 -2.85
N VAL A 372 -6.71 -13.40 -2.67
CA VAL A 372 -6.07 -13.52 -1.35
C VAL A 372 -5.09 -12.36 -1.18
N GLY A 373 -5.43 -11.40 -0.32
CA GLY A 373 -4.51 -10.37 0.14
C GLY A 373 -3.62 -10.92 1.25
N THR A 374 -2.32 -10.98 0.99
CA THR A 374 -1.28 -11.48 1.88
C THR A 374 -0.20 -10.41 1.98
N SER A 375 0.44 -10.24 3.14
CA SER A 375 1.47 -9.20 3.28
C SER A 375 2.78 -9.62 2.60
N VAL A 376 3.23 -10.84 2.85
CA VAL A 376 4.46 -11.44 2.27
C VAL A 376 4.21 -12.39 1.09
N MET A 377 5.23 -12.54 0.22
CA MET A 377 5.18 -13.34 -1.01
C MET A 377 4.96 -14.83 -0.78
N ILE A 378 4.01 -15.40 -1.54
CA ILE A 378 3.75 -16.85 -1.52
C ILE A 378 4.58 -17.60 -2.55
N SER A 379 4.86 -16.99 -3.71
CA SER A 379 5.72 -17.62 -4.72
C SER A 379 7.14 -17.82 -4.19
N PRO A 380 7.77 -18.98 -4.46
CA PRO A 380 9.14 -19.21 -4.02
C PRO A 380 10.14 -18.21 -4.60
N LEU A 381 11.10 -17.79 -3.78
CA LEU A 381 12.19 -16.88 -4.11
C LEU A 381 13.54 -17.54 -3.83
N ALA A 382 14.14 -18.08 -4.89
CA ALA A 382 15.50 -18.60 -4.85
C ALA A 382 16.52 -17.54 -5.34
N PHE A 383 17.66 -17.41 -4.63
CA PHE A 383 18.88 -16.77 -5.15
C PHE A 383 19.94 -17.86 -5.31
N GLY A 384 20.49 -18.00 -6.51
CA GLY A 384 21.52 -18.99 -6.82
C GLY A 384 20.97 -20.20 -7.57
N SER A 385 21.53 -20.42 -8.75
CA SER A 385 21.17 -21.48 -9.67
C SER A 385 21.73 -22.83 -9.24
N VAL A 386 21.04 -23.56 -8.37
CA VAL A 386 21.21 -25.02 -8.30
C VAL A 386 19.90 -25.66 -8.70
N PRO A 387 19.86 -26.46 -9.79
CA PRO A 387 18.65 -27.17 -10.19
C PRO A 387 18.12 -28.01 -9.04
N ALA A 388 16.87 -27.77 -8.63
CA ALA A 388 16.31 -28.36 -7.41
C ALA A 388 16.19 -29.91 -7.44
N TYR A 389 16.23 -30.55 -8.62
CA TYR A 389 16.35 -32.01 -8.73
C TYR A 389 17.73 -32.56 -8.32
N LEU A 390 18.79 -31.72 -8.38
CA LEU A 390 20.11 -32.03 -7.83
C LEU A 390 20.18 -31.73 -6.32
N LEU A 391 19.35 -30.81 -5.83
CA LEU A 391 19.29 -30.46 -4.42
C LEU A 391 18.63 -31.55 -3.57
N ARG A 392 17.51 -32.20 -3.93
CA ARG A 392 16.84 -33.12 -2.99
C ARG A 392 17.71 -34.27 -2.41
N PRO A 393 18.51 -35.02 -3.21
CA PRO A 393 19.41 -36.04 -2.67
C PRO A 393 20.60 -35.44 -1.91
N LEU A 394 21.13 -34.31 -2.40
CA LEU A 394 22.28 -33.62 -1.81
C LEU A 394 21.92 -32.87 -0.52
N ALA A 395 20.73 -32.31 -0.44
CA ALA A 395 20.15 -31.60 0.70
C ALA A 395 19.86 -32.58 1.83
N ARG A 396 19.29 -33.76 1.52
CA ARG A 396 19.19 -34.86 2.51
C ARG A 396 20.55 -35.37 2.98
N LEU A 397 21.57 -35.36 2.12
CA LEU A 397 22.93 -35.77 2.47
C LEU A 397 23.69 -34.71 3.30
N LEU A 398 23.41 -33.43 3.07
CA LEU A 398 24.08 -32.28 3.71
C LEU A 398 23.27 -31.61 4.83
N GLY A 399 22.05 -32.10 5.13
CA GLY A 399 21.15 -31.51 6.14
C GLY A 399 20.49 -30.19 5.71
N LEU A 400 20.37 -29.92 4.41
CA LEU A 400 19.71 -28.72 3.86
C LEU A 400 18.20 -28.96 3.59
N PRO A 401 17.36 -27.92 3.52
CA PRO A 401 15.92 -28.06 3.28
C PRO A 401 15.58 -28.72 1.93
N ALA A 402 14.50 -29.50 1.89
CA ALA A 402 14.12 -30.34 0.74
C ALA A 402 13.48 -29.56 -0.42
N GLU A 403 13.01 -28.34 -0.16
CA GLU A 403 12.39 -27.45 -1.17
C GLU A 403 13.32 -26.35 -1.70
N GLY A 404 14.59 -26.31 -1.25
CA GLY A 404 15.59 -25.32 -1.66
C GLY A 404 16.09 -24.45 -0.50
N LEU A 405 17.04 -23.55 -0.76
CA LEU A 405 17.48 -22.57 0.24
C LEU A 405 16.45 -21.45 0.34
N ALA A 406 15.73 -21.39 1.46
CA ALA A 406 14.94 -20.21 1.82
C ALA A 406 15.91 -19.08 2.17
N LEU A 407 15.93 -18.05 1.34
CA LEU A 407 16.85 -16.91 1.48
C LEU A 407 16.17 -15.69 2.09
N ASN A 408 14.85 -15.62 1.95
CA ASN A 408 13.99 -14.77 2.75
C ASN A 408 13.06 -15.65 3.59
N THR A 409 13.45 -15.91 4.84
CA THR A 409 12.69 -16.74 5.79
C THR A 409 11.55 -15.98 6.47
N ASP A 410 11.39 -14.68 6.20
CA ASP A 410 10.24 -13.90 6.64
C ASP A 410 8.99 -14.14 5.78
N GLN A 411 9.18 -14.60 4.54
CA GLN A 411 8.12 -14.89 3.58
C GLN A 411 7.59 -16.32 3.71
N TRP A 412 6.64 -16.72 2.86
CA TRP A 412 6.15 -18.11 2.83
C TRP A 412 7.24 -19.15 2.52
N ASP A 413 8.42 -18.72 2.05
CA ASP A 413 9.62 -19.57 1.94
C ASP A 413 10.16 -20.05 3.29
N GLY A 414 9.92 -19.31 4.38
CA GLY A 414 10.29 -19.72 5.75
C GLY A 414 9.32 -20.71 6.40
N TYR A 415 8.17 -20.97 5.77
CA TYR A 415 7.07 -21.77 6.30
C TYR A 415 6.56 -22.74 5.23
N THR A 416 7.45 -23.63 4.76
CA THR A 416 7.19 -24.37 3.52
C THR A 416 6.07 -25.41 3.66
N ASP A 417 5.82 -25.91 4.88
CA ASP A 417 4.74 -26.87 5.11
C ASP A 417 3.35 -26.21 5.00
N ASP A 418 3.11 -25.08 5.67
CA ASP A 418 1.90 -24.26 5.53
C ASP A 418 1.65 -23.90 4.04
N ARG A 419 2.71 -23.48 3.33
CA ARG A 419 2.62 -23.19 1.89
C ARG A 419 2.23 -24.44 1.10
N ARG A 420 2.92 -25.57 1.31
CA ARG A 420 2.67 -26.83 0.61
C ARG A 420 1.25 -27.33 0.88
N GLU A 421 0.77 -27.22 2.11
CA GLU A 421 -0.58 -27.59 2.52
C GLU A 421 -1.62 -26.77 1.73
N LEU A 422 -1.47 -25.45 1.70
CA LEU A 422 -2.39 -24.55 0.99
C LEU A 422 -2.39 -24.80 -0.53
N LEU A 423 -1.22 -24.86 -1.16
CA LEU A 423 -1.12 -25.09 -2.61
C LEU A 423 -1.62 -26.50 -3.00
N THR A 424 -1.37 -27.50 -2.16
CA THR A 424 -1.89 -28.85 -2.34
C THR A 424 -3.40 -28.90 -2.16
N HIS A 425 -3.95 -28.16 -1.20
CA HIS A 425 -5.39 -28.03 -1.01
C HIS A 425 -6.06 -27.45 -2.25
N LEU A 426 -5.59 -26.31 -2.77
CA LEU A 426 -6.10 -25.71 -4.01
C LEU A 426 -6.18 -26.73 -5.16
N ARG A 427 -5.07 -27.44 -5.38
CA ARG A 427 -4.95 -28.44 -6.44
C ARG A 427 -5.85 -29.66 -6.22
N ASN A 428 -5.89 -30.21 -5.01
CA ASN A 428 -6.69 -31.40 -4.70
C ASN A 428 -8.21 -31.12 -4.76
N ARG A 429 -8.60 -29.87 -4.53
CA ARG A 429 -10.01 -29.43 -4.56
C ARG A 429 -10.44 -28.89 -5.93
N GLY A 430 -9.52 -28.81 -6.90
CA GLY A 430 -9.80 -28.27 -8.23
C GLY A 430 -10.15 -26.78 -8.21
N ILE A 431 -9.54 -26.03 -7.28
CA ILE A 431 -9.72 -24.58 -7.16
C ILE A 431 -8.74 -23.90 -8.12
N ASP A 432 -9.25 -23.39 -9.24
CA ASP A 432 -8.44 -22.94 -10.39
C ASP A 432 -8.51 -21.43 -10.70
N ASN A 433 -9.09 -20.65 -9.78
CA ASN A 433 -9.38 -19.23 -9.95
C ASN A 433 -8.84 -18.37 -8.77
N THR A 434 -7.74 -18.81 -8.16
CA THR A 434 -7.09 -18.11 -7.05
C THR A 434 -6.02 -17.13 -7.54
N VAL A 435 -6.05 -15.89 -7.02
CA VAL A 435 -5.04 -14.85 -7.28
C VAL A 435 -4.56 -14.27 -5.95
N PHE A 436 -3.26 -14.33 -5.70
CA PHE A 436 -2.62 -13.69 -4.55
C PHE A 436 -2.22 -12.24 -4.87
N LEU A 437 -2.42 -11.34 -3.91
CA LEU A 437 -2.07 -9.92 -3.98
C LEU A 437 -1.15 -9.61 -2.80
N THR A 438 0.06 -9.14 -3.08
CA THR A 438 1.17 -9.12 -2.11
C THR A 438 1.91 -7.78 -2.07
N GLY A 439 2.45 -7.41 -0.91
CA GLY A 439 3.35 -6.26 -0.69
C GLY A 439 4.74 -6.67 -0.19
N ASP A 440 5.18 -6.10 0.95
CA ASP A 440 6.41 -6.38 1.72
C ASP A 440 7.73 -6.07 0.98
N ILE A 441 8.03 -6.78 -0.10
CA ILE A 441 9.41 -6.88 -0.64
C ILE A 441 9.93 -5.61 -1.38
N HIS A 442 9.19 -4.51 -1.35
CA HIS A 442 9.49 -3.22 -2.00
C HIS A 442 9.81 -3.30 -3.51
N MET A 443 9.34 -4.34 -4.18
CA MET A 443 9.59 -4.62 -5.59
C MET A 443 8.32 -5.17 -6.24
N ALA A 444 8.18 -5.01 -7.56
CA ALA A 444 7.03 -5.54 -8.29
C ALA A 444 7.34 -6.89 -8.93
N TRP A 445 6.43 -7.85 -8.75
CA TRP A 445 6.54 -9.19 -9.33
C TRP A 445 5.21 -9.65 -9.94
N ALA A 446 5.31 -10.41 -11.02
CA ALA A 446 4.18 -11.11 -11.61
C ALA A 446 4.55 -12.60 -11.72
N ASN A 447 3.97 -13.44 -10.85
CA ASN A 447 4.36 -14.84 -10.71
C ASN A 447 3.23 -15.80 -11.11
N ASP A 448 3.61 -16.85 -11.83
CA ASP A 448 2.89 -18.11 -11.72
C ASP A 448 3.22 -18.71 -10.34
N VAL A 449 2.26 -19.30 -9.63
CA VAL A 449 2.52 -19.97 -8.34
C VAL A 449 2.63 -21.48 -8.59
N PRO A 450 3.85 -22.05 -8.70
CA PRO A 450 4.02 -23.46 -9.00
C PRO A 450 3.66 -24.33 -7.79
N VAL A 451 3.08 -25.51 -8.02
CA VAL A 451 2.91 -26.53 -6.95
C VAL A 451 4.28 -27.07 -6.52
N GLU A 452 5.19 -27.26 -7.47
CA GLU A 452 6.57 -27.69 -7.22
C GLU A 452 7.52 -26.83 -8.07
N ALA A 453 8.16 -25.84 -7.47
CA ALA A 453 9.04 -24.90 -8.18
C ALA A 453 10.21 -25.61 -8.88
N ALA A 454 10.71 -26.69 -8.26
CA ALA A 454 11.87 -27.45 -8.72
C ALA A 454 11.75 -27.98 -10.17
N THR A 455 10.54 -28.37 -10.55
CA THR A 455 10.23 -29.03 -11.82
C THR A 455 9.47 -28.11 -12.76
N TYR A 456 9.20 -26.86 -12.38
CA TYR A 456 8.53 -25.88 -13.22
C TYR A 456 9.37 -25.54 -14.49
N PRO A 457 8.79 -25.45 -15.70
CA PRO A 457 7.35 -25.36 -16.02
C PRO A 457 6.66 -26.71 -16.30
N LEU A 458 7.29 -27.86 -15.99
CA LEU A 458 6.66 -29.17 -16.13
C LEU A 458 5.63 -29.41 -15.03
N SER A 459 5.86 -28.87 -13.83
CA SER A 459 4.87 -28.89 -12.76
C SER A 459 3.69 -27.94 -13.03
N PRO A 460 2.48 -28.30 -12.56
CA PRO A 460 1.32 -27.42 -12.65
C PRO A 460 1.46 -26.20 -11.73
N THR A 461 0.66 -25.19 -12.02
CA THR A 461 0.47 -24.00 -11.19
C THR A 461 -0.76 -24.19 -10.30
N ALA A 462 -0.70 -23.70 -9.06
CA ALA A 462 -1.82 -23.70 -8.12
C ALA A 462 -2.60 -22.38 -8.14
N ALA A 463 -1.97 -21.29 -8.55
CA ALA A 463 -2.53 -19.94 -8.56
C ALA A 463 -1.64 -19.01 -9.40
N THR A 464 -1.98 -17.72 -9.37
CA THR A 464 -1.09 -16.62 -9.80
C THR A 464 -0.92 -15.61 -8.68
N GLU A 465 0.16 -14.84 -8.71
CA GLU A 465 0.45 -13.81 -7.72
C GLU A 465 0.87 -12.50 -8.40
N PHE A 466 0.30 -11.39 -7.92
CA PHE A 466 0.72 -10.04 -8.25
C PHE A 466 1.30 -9.38 -6.99
N VAL A 467 2.59 -9.05 -7.03
CA VAL A 467 3.29 -8.36 -5.94
C VAL A 467 3.45 -6.90 -6.34
N VAL A 468 2.88 -5.99 -5.55
CA VAL A 468 3.02 -4.55 -5.78
C VAL A 468 4.31 -4.04 -5.16
N THR A 469 4.91 -3.03 -5.80
CA THR A 469 6.05 -2.31 -5.22
C THR A 469 5.61 -1.41 -4.06
N SER A 470 6.59 -0.85 -3.35
CA SER A 470 6.38 0.12 -2.29
C SER A 470 5.88 1.48 -2.81
N VAL A 471 5.12 2.18 -1.97
CA VAL A 471 4.77 3.58 -2.18
C VAL A 471 6.02 4.45 -2.08
N THR A 472 6.85 4.23 -1.05
CA THR A 472 8.10 5.00 -0.85
C THR A 472 9.24 4.20 -0.21
N SER A 473 8.98 3.06 0.44
CA SER A 473 10.04 2.30 1.14
C SER A 473 11.14 1.82 0.21
N ASP A 474 12.40 1.91 0.66
CA ASP A 474 13.60 1.64 -0.15
C ASP A 474 13.60 0.25 -0.78
N ASN A 475 13.88 0.21 -2.08
CA ASN A 475 14.05 -1.00 -2.86
C ASN A 475 15.55 -1.40 -2.95
N ILE A 476 15.93 -2.28 -3.88
CA ILE A 476 17.32 -2.72 -4.02
C ILE A 476 18.27 -1.58 -4.39
N ASP A 477 17.94 -0.72 -5.36
CA ASP A 477 18.87 0.32 -5.81
C ASP A 477 19.10 1.39 -4.74
N ASP A 478 18.05 1.71 -3.97
CA ASP A 478 18.15 2.63 -2.84
C ASP A 478 19.02 2.08 -1.70
N ILE A 479 18.82 0.81 -1.33
CA ILE A 479 19.60 0.12 -0.29
C ILE A 479 21.08 0.05 -0.70
N LEU A 480 21.35 -0.30 -1.95
CA LEU A 480 22.71 -0.36 -2.50
C LEU A 480 23.31 1.03 -2.76
N ARG A 481 22.49 2.09 -2.71
CA ARG A 481 22.88 3.48 -2.99
C ARG A 481 23.48 3.64 -4.39
N VAL A 482 22.97 2.89 -5.35
CA VAL A 482 23.37 2.97 -6.76
C VAL A 482 22.31 3.74 -7.56
N PRO A 483 22.67 4.31 -8.72
CA PRO A 483 21.66 4.86 -9.61
C PRO A 483 20.68 3.77 -10.03
N GLU A 484 19.42 4.17 -10.16
CA GLU A 484 18.38 3.33 -10.70
C GLU A 484 18.77 2.74 -12.07
N GLY A 485 18.40 1.49 -12.33
CA GLY A 485 18.73 0.79 -13.56
C GLY A 485 20.19 0.31 -13.65
N TRP A 486 21.04 0.60 -12.65
CA TRP A 486 22.43 0.14 -12.64
C TRP A 486 22.56 -1.33 -12.22
N ALA A 487 22.02 -1.72 -11.06
CA ALA A 487 22.08 -3.10 -10.57
C ALA A 487 20.97 -3.98 -11.16
N SER A 488 19.92 -3.35 -11.64
CA SER A 488 18.56 -3.90 -11.67
C SER A 488 18.25 -4.74 -12.89
N PRO A 489 18.74 -4.41 -14.10
CA PRO A 489 18.66 -5.33 -15.23
C PRO A 489 19.40 -6.65 -14.95
N ALA A 490 20.56 -6.59 -14.29
CA ALA A 490 21.34 -7.78 -13.93
C ALA A 490 20.65 -8.57 -12.81
N ALA A 491 20.20 -7.91 -11.74
CA ALA A 491 19.49 -8.52 -10.63
C ALA A 491 18.17 -9.18 -11.09
N SER A 492 17.34 -8.45 -11.84
CA SER A 492 16.09 -8.97 -12.40
C SER A 492 16.31 -10.15 -13.35
N GLY A 493 17.38 -10.11 -14.16
CA GLY A 493 17.76 -11.22 -15.05
C GLY A 493 18.17 -12.47 -14.28
N ALA A 494 19.02 -12.31 -13.26
CA ALA A 494 19.47 -13.40 -12.40
C ALA A 494 18.32 -14.01 -11.57
N LEU A 495 17.48 -13.16 -10.98
CA LEU A 495 16.30 -13.57 -10.21
C LEU A 495 15.31 -14.34 -11.09
N ARG A 496 15.01 -13.88 -12.31
CA ARG A 496 14.17 -14.62 -13.26
C ARG A 496 14.77 -15.95 -13.70
N ALA A 497 16.10 -16.01 -13.85
CA ALA A 497 16.77 -17.25 -14.24
C ALA A 497 16.67 -18.32 -13.12
N ALA A 498 16.79 -17.89 -11.86
CA ALA A 498 16.60 -18.75 -10.69
C ALA A 498 15.12 -19.11 -10.46
N ASN A 499 14.20 -18.18 -10.74
CA ASN A 499 12.77 -18.28 -10.48
C ASN A 499 11.99 -18.29 -11.80
N ARG A 500 12.01 -19.42 -12.52
CA ARG A 500 11.41 -19.54 -13.86
C ARG A 500 9.90 -19.26 -13.90
N HIS A 501 9.23 -19.34 -12.76
CA HIS A 501 7.81 -18.98 -12.58
C HIS A 501 7.56 -17.47 -12.53
N ALA A 502 8.58 -16.66 -12.23
CA ALA A 502 8.50 -15.20 -12.27
C ALA A 502 8.42 -14.70 -13.72
N ARG A 503 7.22 -14.29 -14.14
CA ARG A 503 6.95 -13.77 -15.48
C ARG A 503 7.40 -12.34 -15.67
N TRP A 504 7.58 -11.59 -14.59
CA TRP A 504 8.18 -10.26 -14.53
C TRP A 504 8.60 -9.88 -13.12
N ILE A 505 9.67 -9.08 -13.06
CA ILE A 505 10.31 -8.54 -11.86
C ILE A 505 10.73 -7.12 -12.22
N ASP A 506 10.48 -6.18 -11.33
CA ASP A 506 11.03 -4.82 -11.33
C ASP A 506 11.49 -4.50 -9.91
N THR A 507 12.79 -4.25 -9.77
CA THR A 507 13.46 -4.08 -8.48
C THR A 507 13.60 -2.62 -8.04
N ASP A 508 13.11 -1.68 -8.86
CA ASP A 508 13.50 -0.26 -8.79
C ASP A 508 12.32 0.71 -8.76
N ALA A 509 11.22 0.36 -9.42
CA ALA A 509 10.09 1.26 -9.47
C ALA A 509 9.41 1.37 -8.10
N HIS A 510 9.11 2.59 -7.64
CA HIS A 510 8.10 2.84 -6.61
C HIS A 510 6.78 3.28 -7.25
N GLY A 511 5.65 3.06 -6.58
CA GLY A 511 4.35 3.49 -7.08
C GLY A 511 3.18 2.68 -6.53
N TYR A 512 2.37 2.13 -7.43
CA TYR A 512 1.12 1.44 -7.08
C TYR A 512 0.67 0.48 -8.17
N GLY A 513 -0.22 -0.45 -7.81
CA GLY A 513 -0.91 -1.33 -8.74
C GLY A 513 -2.36 -0.87 -8.99
N VAL A 514 -2.90 -1.19 -10.16
CA VAL A 514 -4.33 -1.14 -10.44
C VAL A 514 -4.76 -2.53 -10.90
N LEU A 515 -5.55 -3.20 -10.05
CA LEU A 515 -6.12 -4.51 -10.33
C LEU A 515 -7.50 -4.33 -10.94
N ASP A 516 -7.74 -4.97 -12.08
CA ASP A 516 -9.04 -5.06 -12.77
C ASP A 516 -9.42 -6.53 -12.92
N VAL A 517 -10.57 -6.90 -12.36
CA VAL A 517 -11.11 -8.26 -12.39
C VAL A 517 -12.42 -8.23 -13.16
N THR A 518 -12.54 -9.09 -14.18
CA THR A 518 -13.79 -9.36 -14.92
C THR A 518 -14.09 -10.85 -14.85
N ALA A 519 -15.23 -11.31 -15.38
CA ALA A 519 -15.53 -12.74 -15.41
C ALA A 519 -14.45 -13.56 -16.16
N GLU A 520 -13.75 -12.96 -17.12
CA GLU A 520 -12.78 -13.64 -17.99
C GLU A 520 -11.33 -13.52 -17.53
N ARG A 521 -10.98 -12.50 -16.74
CA ARG A 521 -9.58 -12.24 -16.35
C ARG A 521 -9.44 -11.51 -15.02
N ALA A 522 -8.25 -11.63 -14.42
CA ALA A 522 -7.71 -10.67 -13.46
C ALA A 522 -6.43 -10.06 -14.05
N GLN A 523 -6.33 -8.74 -14.13
CA GLN A 523 -5.20 -8.00 -14.68
C GLN A 523 -4.66 -7.00 -13.67
N MET A 524 -3.35 -7.02 -13.43
CA MET A 524 -2.64 -5.99 -12.67
C MET A 524 -1.85 -5.08 -13.60
N ASP A 525 -2.06 -3.78 -13.46
CA ASP A 525 -1.29 -2.73 -14.10
C ASP A 525 -0.40 -2.02 -13.09
N TYR A 526 0.91 -2.14 -13.30
CA TYR A 526 1.93 -1.56 -12.44
C TYR A 526 2.22 -0.14 -12.91
N HIS A 527 2.03 0.82 -12.02
CA HIS A 527 2.31 2.23 -12.23
C HIS A 527 3.49 2.64 -11.39
N ARG A 528 4.34 3.47 -11.99
CA ARG A 528 5.52 4.02 -11.35
C ARG A 528 5.35 5.50 -11.10
N ILE A 529 5.92 6.01 -10.01
CA ILE A 529 6.15 7.44 -9.80
C ILE A 529 7.56 7.86 -10.27
N SER A 530 7.71 9.11 -10.71
CA SER A 530 8.96 9.59 -11.27
C SER A 530 10.10 9.65 -10.26
N ASP A 531 9.83 10.15 -9.06
CA ASP A 531 10.79 10.27 -7.96
C ASP A 531 10.02 10.33 -6.63
N LYS A 532 10.28 9.40 -5.72
CA LYS A 532 9.61 9.39 -4.40
C LYS A 532 10.00 10.58 -3.51
N THR A 533 11.15 11.22 -3.77
CA THR A 533 11.64 12.36 -2.99
C THR A 533 11.11 13.70 -3.51
N ASP A 534 10.46 13.71 -4.68
CA ASP A 534 9.78 14.86 -5.24
C ASP A 534 8.29 14.87 -4.83
N PRO A 535 7.82 15.88 -4.08
CA PRO A 535 6.40 15.98 -3.74
C PRO A 535 5.50 16.12 -4.98
N ASP A 536 6.00 16.66 -6.09
CA ASP A 536 5.25 16.88 -7.33
C ASP A 536 5.39 15.74 -8.35
N ALA A 537 5.89 14.58 -7.91
CA ALA A 537 6.16 13.45 -8.78
C ALA A 537 4.96 13.03 -9.66
N THR A 538 5.29 12.76 -10.93
CA THR A 538 4.35 12.29 -11.94
C THR A 538 4.23 10.76 -11.91
N THR A 539 3.26 10.19 -12.62
CA THR A 539 3.10 8.75 -12.74
C THR A 539 2.94 8.30 -14.19
N HIS A 540 3.38 7.08 -14.50
CA HIS A 540 3.12 6.43 -15.78
C HIS A 540 3.04 4.90 -15.62
N PRO A 541 2.28 4.20 -16.48
CA PRO A 541 2.23 2.74 -16.47
C PRO A 541 3.56 2.14 -16.95
N VAL A 542 4.03 1.10 -16.27
CA VAL A 542 5.28 0.37 -16.57
C VAL A 542 4.97 -0.94 -17.27
N ARG A 543 4.06 -1.72 -16.71
CA ARG A 543 3.81 -3.09 -17.16
C ARG A 543 2.42 -3.57 -16.78
N SER A 544 1.88 -4.49 -17.58
CA SER A 544 0.59 -5.12 -17.34
C SER A 544 0.70 -6.64 -17.53
N TYR A 545 0.18 -7.38 -16.56
CA TYR A 545 0.07 -8.84 -16.60
C TYR A 545 -1.35 -9.26 -16.21
N ARG A 546 -1.82 -10.34 -16.82
CA ARG A 546 -3.15 -10.88 -16.55
C ARG A 546 -3.12 -12.39 -16.45
N THR A 547 -4.05 -12.94 -15.68
CA THR A 547 -4.44 -14.34 -15.77
C THR A 547 -5.85 -14.43 -16.33
N ARG A 548 -6.12 -15.44 -17.16
CA ARG A 548 -7.46 -15.72 -17.66
C ARG A 548 -8.12 -16.75 -16.76
N SER A 549 -9.44 -16.68 -16.63
CA SER A 549 -10.20 -17.63 -15.84
C SER A 549 -9.86 -19.07 -16.24
N GLY A 550 -9.59 -19.92 -15.26
CA GLY A 550 -9.27 -21.34 -15.44
C GLY A 550 -7.89 -21.66 -16.02
N THR A 551 -7.00 -20.67 -16.22
CA THR A 551 -5.65 -20.97 -16.74
C THR A 551 -4.59 -21.10 -15.65
N GLN A 552 -4.77 -20.42 -14.50
CA GLN A 552 -3.78 -20.30 -13.42
C GLN A 552 -2.38 -19.93 -13.93
N ARG A 553 -2.33 -19.15 -15.01
CA ARG A 553 -1.10 -18.72 -15.67
C ARG A 553 -1.18 -17.26 -16.07
N LEU A 554 -0.07 -16.58 -15.91
CA LEU A 554 0.10 -15.20 -16.31
C LEU A 554 0.53 -15.09 -17.77
N GLU A 555 -0.11 -14.16 -18.47
CA GLU A 555 0.31 -13.66 -19.77
C GLU A 555 0.48 -12.14 -19.72
N ARG A 556 1.37 -11.62 -20.56
CA ARG A 556 1.54 -10.17 -20.68
C ARG A 556 0.28 -9.57 -21.29
N ALA A 557 -0.24 -8.51 -20.69
CA ALA A 557 -1.25 -7.66 -21.31
C ALA A 557 -0.56 -6.53 -22.09
N GLU A 558 -1.06 -6.22 -23.28
CA GLU A 558 -0.43 -5.22 -24.15
C GLU A 558 -0.64 -3.78 -23.68
N ARG A 559 -1.73 -3.52 -22.95
CA ARG A 559 -2.13 -2.20 -22.50
C ARG A 559 -2.72 -2.25 -21.09
N PRO A 560 -2.52 -1.17 -20.30
CA PRO A 560 -3.28 -0.95 -19.08
C PRO A 560 -4.78 -0.87 -19.35
N VAL A 561 -5.57 -1.20 -18.33
CA VAL A 561 -7.01 -1.00 -18.32
C VAL A 561 -7.34 0.49 -18.36
N ARG A 562 -8.37 0.82 -19.13
CA ARG A 562 -8.85 2.19 -19.30
C ARG A 562 -10.00 2.49 -18.35
#